data_AF-A0A7X8F3J5-F1
#
_entry.id   AF-A0A7X8F3J5-F1
#
_cell.length_a   1.000
_cell.length_b   1.000
_cell.length_c   1.000
_cell.angle_alpha   90.00
_cell.angle_beta   90.00
_cell.angle_gamma   90.00
#
_symmetry.space_group_name_H-M   'P 1'
#
loop_
_entity.id
_entity.type
_entity.pdbx_description
1 polymer ?
#
loop_
_entity_poly.entity_id
_entity_poly.type
_entity_poly.pdbx_seq_one_letter_code
_entity_poly.pdbx_strand_id
1 'polypeptide(L)'
;MQLVDAQPKFSQKMPIPVNSHRGQRILSDDLAETQQRQLSIEKKLIKQTEDSLIIIITFNIPINPNSIAPSTIKINDVPLDSSVLIKFNRVGNEVHIFIPLSKIIEIDIDNTKELVVLIEKINAYAYDGIKSDDRSIENLEFGVTYQ
;
A
#
# COMPACT_ATOMS: atom_id res chain seq x y z
N MET A 1 34.61 7.53 83.81
CA MET A 1 35.69 7.19 82.85
C MET A 1 35.07 6.41 81.71
N GLN A 2 35.38 6.82 80.49
CA GLN A 2 35.33 6.08 79.21
C GLN A 2 33.99 5.53 78.67
N LEU A 3 33.40 6.31 77.75
CA LEU A 3 32.86 5.80 76.49
C LEU A 3 33.94 5.01 75.74
N VAL A 4 33.57 3.87 75.17
CA VAL A 4 34.29 3.32 74.00
C VAL A 4 33.28 2.78 72.99
N ASP A 5 33.28 3.47 71.86
CA ASP A 5 32.61 3.18 70.61
C ASP A 5 32.98 1.80 70.05
N ALA A 6 32.00 1.15 69.42
CA ALA A 6 32.26 0.00 68.54
C ALA A 6 31.30 0.01 67.34
N GLN A 7 31.69 0.74 66.30
CA GLN A 7 31.44 0.40 64.90
C GLN A 7 32.76 0.62 64.13
N PRO A 8 32.95 0.09 62.91
CA PRO A 8 32.48 -1.17 62.34
C PRO A 8 33.68 -2.00 61.79
N LYS A 9 33.54 -3.32 61.61
CA LYS A 9 34.49 -4.09 60.78
C LYS A 9 33.89 -4.31 59.39
N PHE A 10 34.30 -3.44 58.47
CA PHE A 10 34.23 -3.68 57.04
C PHE A 10 34.99 -4.97 56.70
N SER A 11 34.29 -5.97 56.16
CA SER A 11 34.94 -7.07 55.45
C SER A 11 34.80 -6.78 53.96
N GLN A 12 35.88 -6.26 53.36
CA GLN A 12 36.02 -6.15 51.91
C GLN A 12 36.21 -7.54 51.32
N LYS A 13 35.24 -8.02 50.53
CA LYS A 13 35.49 -9.02 49.48
C LYS A 13 34.72 -8.66 48.22
N MET A 14 35.50 -8.08 47.29
CA MET A 14 35.41 -8.03 45.82
C MET A 14 34.12 -7.53 45.14
N PRO A 15 34.23 -6.60 44.17
CA PRO A 15 33.10 -6.20 43.35
C PRO A 15 32.74 -7.35 42.40
N ILE A 16 31.55 -7.92 42.57
CA ILE A 16 30.89 -8.60 41.46
C ILE A 16 30.42 -7.46 40.53
N PRO A 17 30.79 -7.43 39.24
CA PRO A 17 30.12 -6.54 38.32
C PRO A 17 28.67 -7.05 38.21
N VAL A 18 27.79 -6.50 39.03
CA VAL A 18 26.36 -6.64 38.82
C VAL A 18 26.10 -5.79 37.59
N ASN A 19 26.12 -6.46 36.44
CA ASN A 19 25.68 -5.93 35.18
C ASN A 19 24.23 -5.49 35.43
N SER A 20 24.05 -4.21 35.75
CA SER A 20 22.75 -3.56 35.83
C SER A 20 22.24 -3.43 34.40
N HIS A 21 21.83 -4.56 33.83
CA HIS A 21 20.90 -4.57 32.71
C HIS A 21 19.53 -4.29 33.32
N ARG A 22 19.36 -3.02 33.70
CA ARG A 22 18.08 -2.34 33.75
C ARG A 22 17.32 -2.84 32.53
N GLY A 23 16.26 -3.63 32.78
CA GLY A 23 15.57 -4.44 31.78
C GLY A 23 15.58 -3.75 30.43
N GLN A 24 16.43 -4.26 29.53
CA GLN A 24 16.36 -3.84 28.14
C GLN A 24 14.96 -4.22 27.72
N ARG A 25 14.16 -3.20 27.42
CA ARG A 25 12.88 -3.31 26.75
C ARG A 25 13.06 -4.30 25.60
N ILE A 26 12.51 -5.51 25.74
CA ILE A 26 12.17 -6.30 24.57
C ILE A 26 10.85 -5.69 24.08
N LEU A 27 10.98 -4.53 23.44
CA LEU A 27 10.02 -3.99 22.49
C LEU A 27 10.52 -4.46 21.13
N SER A 28 10.51 -5.78 20.92
CA SER A 28 11.12 -6.37 19.72
C SER A 28 10.19 -7.31 18.95
N ASP A 29 8.98 -7.59 19.44
CA ASP A 29 8.05 -8.49 18.75
C ASP A 29 6.84 -7.79 18.11
N ASP A 30 6.50 -6.55 18.50
CA ASP A 30 5.42 -5.77 17.84
C ASP A 30 5.91 -4.87 16.68
N LEU A 31 7.23 -4.72 16.48
CA LEU A 31 7.76 -3.93 15.36
C LEU A 31 7.67 -4.66 14.01
N ALA A 32 7.37 -5.96 14.00
CA ALA A 32 7.13 -6.71 12.77
C ALA A 32 5.71 -6.51 12.20
N GLU A 33 4.76 -6.03 13.02
CA GLU A 33 3.36 -5.78 12.61
C GLU A 33 3.06 -4.32 12.28
N THR A 34 4.03 -3.42 12.42
CA THR A 34 3.94 -2.09 11.80
C THR A 34 4.60 -2.10 10.42
N GLN A 35 4.36 -3.15 9.62
CA GLN A 35 4.48 -3.00 8.17
C GLN A 35 3.52 -1.89 7.79
N GLN A 36 4.07 -0.70 7.52
CA GLN A 36 3.37 0.32 6.76
C GLN A 36 2.79 -0.41 5.55
N ARG A 37 1.47 -0.65 5.53
CA ARG A 37 0.82 -1.34 4.43
C ARG A 37 1.01 -0.48 3.20
N GLN A 38 2.06 -0.80 2.44
CA GLN A 38 2.34 -0.16 1.17
C GLN A 38 1.19 -0.53 0.25
N LEU A 39 0.65 0.45 -0.47
CA LEU A 39 -0.37 0.20 -1.48
C LEU A 39 0.21 -0.80 -2.50
N SER A 40 -0.56 -1.83 -2.84
CA SER A 40 -0.18 -2.81 -3.86
C SER A 40 -1.42 -3.38 -4.54
N ILE A 41 -1.26 -3.86 -5.78
CA ILE A 41 -2.31 -4.62 -6.48
C ILE A 41 -2.30 -6.06 -5.97
N GLU A 42 -3.46 -6.56 -5.53
CA GLU A 42 -3.66 -7.98 -5.20
C GLU A 42 -4.17 -8.77 -6.39
N LYS A 43 -5.02 -8.16 -7.22
CA LYS A 43 -5.66 -8.83 -8.34
C LYS A 43 -5.93 -7.87 -9.50
N LYS A 44 -5.78 -8.40 -10.71
CA LYS A 44 -6.15 -7.74 -11.98
C LYS A 44 -6.96 -8.71 -12.83
N LEU A 45 -8.04 -8.22 -13.42
CA LEU A 45 -8.93 -9.02 -14.28
C LEU A 45 -9.48 -8.15 -15.41
N ILE A 46 -9.58 -8.75 -16.59
CA ILE A 46 -10.30 -8.18 -17.73
C ILE A 46 -11.58 -8.99 -17.96
N LYS A 47 -12.67 -8.29 -18.26
CA LYS A 47 -13.92 -8.89 -18.77
C LYS A 47 -14.39 -8.09 -19.98
N GLN A 48 -14.74 -8.79 -21.05
CA GLN A 48 -15.43 -8.18 -22.18
C GLN A 48 -16.92 -8.46 -22.09
N THR A 49 -17.73 -7.44 -22.34
CA THR A 49 -19.17 -7.54 -22.55
C THR A 49 -19.51 -7.16 -24.00
N GLU A 50 -20.78 -7.26 -24.37
CA GLU A 50 -21.25 -6.88 -25.71
C GLU A 50 -20.95 -5.42 -26.06
N ASP A 51 -20.89 -4.53 -25.06
CA ASP A 51 -20.77 -3.09 -25.26
C ASP A 51 -19.50 -2.47 -24.66
N SER A 52 -18.74 -3.21 -23.85
CA SER A 52 -17.61 -2.63 -23.12
C SER A 52 -16.51 -3.63 -22.77
N LEU A 53 -15.32 -3.10 -22.56
CA LEU A 53 -14.24 -3.76 -21.83
C LEU A 53 -14.24 -3.26 -20.38
N ILE A 54 -14.14 -4.18 -19.44
CA ILE A 54 -14.12 -3.90 -18.01
C ILE A 54 -12.78 -4.36 -17.45
N ILE A 55 -11.98 -3.42 -16.96
CA ILE A 55 -10.74 -3.71 -16.22
C ILE A 55 -11.05 -3.60 -14.73
N ILE A 56 -10.80 -4.67 -13.99
CA ILE A 56 -11.04 -4.76 -12.54
C ILE A 56 -9.70 -4.88 -11.84
N ILE A 57 -9.44 -3.96 -10.91
CA ILE A 57 -8.21 -3.89 -10.12
C ILE A 57 -8.58 -3.94 -8.64
N THR A 58 -8.04 -4.90 -7.91
CA THR A 58 -8.20 -5.03 -6.46
C THR A 58 -6.89 -4.66 -5.78
N PHE A 59 -6.96 -3.75 -4.82
CA PHE A 59 -5.87 -3.28 -4.00
C PHE A 59 -5.93 -3.90 -2.59
N ASN A 60 -4.77 -4.03 -1.97
CA ASN A 60 -4.64 -4.54 -0.60
C ASN A 60 -5.20 -3.61 0.48
N ILE A 61 -5.40 -2.33 0.15
CA ILE A 61 -5.98 -1.31 1.02
C ILE A 61 -6.97 -0.42 0.24
N PRO A 62 -7.95 0.20 0.91
CA PRO A 62 -8.84 1.17 0.29
C PRO A 62 -8.09 2.36 -0.30
N ILE A 63 -8.48 2.76 -1.50
CA ILE A 63 -7.90 3.90 -2.22
C ILE A 63 -8.88 5.06 -2.33
N ASN A 64 -8.34 6.28 -2.37
CA ASN A 64 -9.11 7.50 -2.52
C ASN A 64 -9.68 7.58 -3.95
N PRO A 65 -11.02 7.56 -4.14
CA PRO A 65 -11.63 7.62 -5.46
C PRO A 65 -11.25 8.87 -6.27
N ASN A 66 -11.01 9.99 -5.58
CA ASN A 66 -10.64 11.25 -6.22
C ASN A 66 -9.20 11.25 -6.76
N SER A 67 -8.40 10.24 -6.43
CA SER A 67 -7.03 10.11 -6.94
C SER A 67 -6.96 9.47 -8.33
N ILE A 68 -8.05 8.86 -8.81
CA ILE A 68 -8.11 8.20 -10.10
C ILE A 68 -9.15 8.88 -10.97
N ALA A 69 -8.73 9.37 -12.14
CA ALA A 69 -9.59 9.90 -13.17
C ALA A 69 -9.26 9.25 -14.53
N PRO A 70 -10.17 9.24 -15.52
CA PRO A 70 -9.86 8.70 -16.84
C PRO A 70 -8.60 9.33 -17.46
N SER A 71 -8.42 10.64 -17.32
CA SER A 71 -7.27 11.36 -17.85
C SER A 71 -5.92 10.96 -17.25
N THR A 72 -5.91 10.28 -16.09
CA THR A 72 -4.68 9.81 -15.43
C THR A 72 -4.39 8.34 -15.73
N ILE A 73 -5.15 7.73 -16.65
CA ILE A 73 -5.02 6.32 -17.03
C ILE A 73 -4.67 6.25 -18.51
N LYS A 74 -3.68 5.43 -18.85
CA LYS A 74 -3.32 5.08 -20.23
C LYS A 74 -3.41 3.58 -20.42
N ILE A 75 -3.81 3.17 -21.62
CA ILE A 75 -3.80 1.78 -22.05
C ILE A 75 -3.03 1.71 -23.36
N ASN A 76 -1.96 0.91 -23.42
CA ASN A 76 -1.04 0.86 -24.56
C ASN A 76 -0.58 2.28 -24.98
N ASP A 77 -0.21 3.11 -24.00
CA ASP A 77 0.15 4.53 -24.15
C ASP A 77 -0.95 5.48 -24.65
N VAL A 78 -2.17 4.99 -24.88
CA VAL A 78 -3.33 5.82 -25.25
C VAL A 78 -4.04 6.31 -23.99
N PRO A 79 -4.16 7.64 -23.77
CA PRO A 79 -4.89 8.17 -22.61
C PRO A 79 -6.39 7.92 -22.75
N LEU A 80 -7.03 7.57 -21.63
CA LEU A 80 -8.48 7.41 -21.60
C LEU A 80 -9.17 8.78 -21.53
N ASP A 81 -10.29 8.89 -22.25
CA ASP A 81 -11.11 10.10 -22.27
C ASP A 81 -12.25 10.05 -21.24
N SER A 82 -13.03 11.13 -21.16
CA SER A 82 -14.13 11.26 -20.20
C SER A 82 -15.33 10.34 -20.46
N SER A 83 -15.34 9.58 -21.57
CA SER A 83 -16.41 8.59 -21.82
C SER A 83 -16.23 7.31 -21.00
N VAL A 84 -15.02 7.06 -20.49
CA VAL A 84 -14.72 5.94 -19.61
C VAL A 84 -15.33 6.19 -18.23
N LEU A 85 -16.04 5.18 -17.72
CA LEU A 85 -16.61 5.23 -16.38
C LEU A 85 -15.71 4.49 -15.39
N ILE A 86 -15.50 5.08 -14.21
CA ILE A 86 -14.73 4.46 -13.13
C ILE A 86 -15.66 4.29 -11.93
N LYS A 87 -15.79 3.06 -11.43
CA LYS A 87 -16.59 2.74 -10.25
C LYS A 87 -15.75 2.04 -9.20
N PHE A 88 -16.06 2.31 -7.95
CA PHE A 88 -15.42 1.69 -6.80
C PHE A 88 -16.41 0.76 -6.11
N ASN A 89 -15.92 -0.35 -5.56
CA ASN A 89 -16.74 -1.16 -4.67
C ASN A 89 -17.03 -0.40 -3.35
N ARG A 90 -17.96 -0.94 -2.55
CA ARG A 90 -18.36 -0.30 -1.27
C ARG A 90 -17.20 -0.14 -0.28
N VAL A 91 -16.20 -1.02 -0.34
CA VAL A 91 -15.02 -1.01 0.54
C VAL A 91 -13.99 0.03 0.09
N GLY A 92 -14.01 0.44 -1.18
CA GLY A 92 -13.06 1.37 -1.79
C GLY A 92 -11.72 0.75 -2.17
N ASN A 93 -11.58 -0.58 -2.11
CA ASN A 93 -10.34 -1.27 -2.48
C ASN A 93 -10.39 -1.96 -3.86
N GLU A 94 -11.53 -1.92 -4.54
CA GLU A 94 -11.67 -2.47 -5.88
C GLU A 94 -12.20 -1.40 -6.85
N VAL A 95 -11.56 -1.28 -8.00
CA VAL A 95 -11.87 -0.33 -9.07
C VAL A 95 -12.29 -1.09 -10.32
N HIS A 96 -13.37 -0.63 -10.93
CA HIS A 96 -13.90 -1.10 -12.19
C HIS A 96 -13.81 0.04 -13.20
N ILE A 97 -13.00 -0.13 -14.23
CA ILE A 97 -12.82 0.82 -15.33
C ILE A 97 -13.58 0.26 -16.53
N PHE A 98 -14.64 0.96 -16.95
CA PHE A 98 -15.51 0.59 -18.06
C PHE A 98 -15.14 1.40 -19.29
N ILE A 99 -14.64 0.72 -20.31
CA ILE A 99 -14.17 1.29 -21.55
C ILE A 99 -15.15 0.87 -22.66
N PRO A 100 -15.85 1.82 -23.31
CA PRO A 100 -16.74 1.50 -24.42
C PRO A 100 -15.98 0.80 -25.57
N LEU A 101 -16.56 -0.21 -26.23
CA LEU A 101 -15.89 -0.89 -27.36
C LEU A 101 -15.53 0.08 -28.51
N SER A 102 -16.26 1.18 -28.68
CA SER A 102 -15.92 2.21 -29.68
C SER A 102 -14.53 2.81 -29.48
N LYS A 103 -14.02 2.81 -28.26
CA LYS A 103 -12.68 3.30 -27.89
C LYS A 103 -11.61 2.23 -28.04
N ILE A 104 -11.98 0.96 -28.05
CA ILE A 104 -11.06 -0.17 -28.15
C ILE A 104 -10.34 -0.19 -29.51
N ILE A 105 -11.02 0.26 -30.56
CA ILE A 105 -10.43 0.40 -31.90
C ILE A 105 -9.24 1.37 -31.87
N GLU A 106 -9.30 2.43 -31.06
CA GLU A 106 -8.21 3.40 -30.89
C GLU A 106 -7.02 2.82 -30.08
N ILE A 107 -7.26 1.82 -29.24
CA ILE A 107 -6.29 1.19 -28.32
C ILE A 107 -5.58 -0.02 -28.97
N ASP A 108 -5.97 -0.38 -30.20
CA ASP A 108 -5.41 -1.49 -31.00
C ASP A 108 -5.44 -2.86 -30.28
N ILE A 109 -6.51 -3.11 -29.53
CA ILE A 109 -6.63 -4.32 -28.70
C ILE A 109 -6.67 -5.59 -29.56
N ASP A 110 -7.18 -5.51 -30.80
CA ASP A 110 -7.29 -6.66 -31.70
C ASP A 110 -5.92 -7.25 -32.10
N ASN A 111 -4.85 -6.46 -32.05
CA ASN A 111 -3.50 -6.90 -32.39
C ASN A 111 -2.65 -7.29 -31.17
N THR A 112 -3.10 -6.97 -29.95
CA THR A 112 -2.33 -7.20 -28.72
C THR A 112 -3.05 -8.15 -27.76
N LYS A 113 -2.43 -9.29 -27.47
CA LYS A 113 -2.93 -10.24 -26.44
C LYS A 113 -2.79 -9.71 -25.01
N GLU A 114 -2.03 -8.65 -24.82
CA GLU A 114 -1.72 -8.03 -23.54
C GLU A 114 -1.99 -6.54 -23.62
N LEU A 115 -2.76 -6.03 -22.66
CA LEU A 115 -2.95 -4.59 -22.45
C LEU A 115 -2.00 -4.10 -21.37
N VAL A 116 -1.21 -3.07 -21.68
CA VAL A 116 -0.40 -2.38 -20.68
C VAL A 116 -1.21 -1.23 -20.12
N VAL A 117 -1.58 -1.31 -18.85
CA VAL A 117 -2.32 -0.25 -18.16
C VAL A 117 -1.35 0.54 -17.30
N LEU A 118 -1.33 1.87 -17.49
CA LEU A 118 -0.59 2.81 -16.67
C LEU A 118 -1.57 3.71 -15.93
N ILE A 119 -1.40 3.82 -14.61
CA ILE A 119 -2.12 4.79 -13.77
C ILE A 119 -1.09 5.75 -13.19
N GLU A 120 -1.17 7.02 -13.58
CA GLU A 120 -0.14 8.02 -13.27
C GLU A 120 0.00 8.28 -11.77
N LYS A 121 -1.11 8.27 -11.02
CA LYS A 121 -1.09 8.44 -9.57
C LYS A 121 -2.28 7.77 -8.91
N ILE A 122 -2.04 7.11 -7.78
CA ILE A 122 -3.09 6.54 -6.92
C ILE A 122 -2.71 6.82 -5.46
N ASN A 123 -3.67 7.31 -4.68
CA ASN A 123 -3.48 7.58 -3.26
C ASN A 123 -4.35 6.64 -2.43
N ALA A 124 -3.79 6.00 -1.40
CA ALA A 124 -4.58 5.27 -0.43
C ALA A 124 -5.30 6.21 0.54
N TYR A 125 -6.34 5.71 1.22
CA TYR A 125 -6.92 6.44 2.34
C TYR A 125 -5.93 6.52 3.53
N ALA A 126 -5.84 7.72 4.10
CA ALA A 126 -5.26 7.95 5.41
C ALA A 126 -6.20 7.41 6.48
N TYR A 127 -5.98 6.19 6.95
CA TYR A 127 -6.54 5.73 8.22
C TYR A 127 -5.51 6.01 9.33
N ASP A 128 -5.98 6.58 10.44
CA ASP A 128 -5.24 6.88 11.68
C ASP A 128 -4.25 8.06 11.69
N GLY A 129 -4.55 9.14 10.96
CA GLY A 129 -3.79 10.41 11.06
C GLY A 129 -2.40 10.38 10.41
N ILE A 130 -2.04 9.27 9.76
CA ILE A 130 -0.91 9.17 8.84
C ILE A 130 -1.31 9.87 7.54
N LYS A 131 -0.46 10.76 7.00
CA LYS A 131 -0.77 11.49 5.76
C LYS A 131 -0.98 10.50 4.61
N SER A 132 -1.99 10.74 3.77
CA SER A 132 -2.28 9.91 2.58
C SER A 132 -1.11 9.85 1.61
N ASP A 133 -0.26 10.88 1.62
CA ASP A 133 0.91 11.01 0.75
C ASP A 133 1.94 9.89 0.99
N ASP A 134 1.98 9.32 2.20
CA ASP A 134 2.91 8.24 2.54
C ASP A 134 2.47 6.87 1.96
N ARG A 135 1.30 6.81 1.31
CA ARG A 135 0.74 5.57 0.71
C ARG A 135 0.26 5.79 -0.72
N SER A 136 0.96 6.62 -1.48
CA SER A 136 0.72 6.80 -2.92
C SER A 136 1.62 5.90 -3.76
N ILE A 137 1.10 5.47 -4.91
CA ILE A 137 1.91 4.92 -6.01
C ILE A 137 1.83 5.90 -7.17
N GLU A 138 2.99 6.22 -7.74
CA GLU A 138 3.09 6.96 -8.99
C GLU A 138 3.50 6.01 -10.12
N ASN A 139 2.96 6.24 -11.31
CA ASN A 139 3.23 5.45 -12.52
C ASN A 139 3.05 3.94 -12.31
N LEU A 140 1.88 3.55 -11.79
CA LEU A 140 1.53 2.15 -11.61
C LEU A 140 1.26 1.51 -12.98
N GLU A 141 2.25 0.77 -13.49
CA GLU A 141 2.17 0.06 -14.75
C GLU A 141 1.99 -1.44 -14.54
N PHE A 142 1.06 -2.04 -15.27
CA PHE A 142 0.86 -3.49 -15.24
C PHE A 142 0.22 -4.01 -16.53
N GLY A 143 0.71 -5.16 -17.00
CA GLY A 143 0.09 -5.91 -18.09
C GLY A 143 -1.15 -6.68 -17.65
N VAL A 144 -2.18 -6.76 -18.49
CA VAL A 144 -3.35 -7.64 -18.28
C VAL A 144 -3.63 -8.40 -19.57
N THR A 145 -3.65 -9.73 -19.47
CA THR A 145 -3.84 -10.62 -20.62
C THR A 145 -5.31 -10.91 -20.85
N TYR A 146 -5.75 -10.91 -22.11
CA TYR A 146 -7.05 -11.44 -22.52
C TYR A 146 -7.01 -12.98 -22.49
N GLN A 147 -8.09 -13.60 -21.99
CA GLN A 147 -8.32 -15.04 -22.11
C GLN A 147 -9.37 -15.32 -23.18
#